data_AF-A0A2G1W1T7-F1
#
_entry.id   AF-A0A2G1W1T7-F1
#
_cell.length_a   1.000
_cell.length_b   1.000
_cell.length_c   1.000
_cell.angle_alpha   90.00
_cell.angle_beta   90.00
_cell.angle_gamma   90.00
#
_symmetry.space_group_name_H-M   'P 1'
#
loop_
_entity.id
_entity.type
_entity.pdbx_description
1 polymer ?
#
loop_
_entity_poly.entity_id
_entity_poly.type
_entity_poly.pdbx_seq_one_letter_code
_entity_poly.pdbx_strand_id
1 'polypeptide(L)'
;MSFMKQLSEFVIPFLLPTMLAVSGLPATTPKVERSTVGVVPAAVKEEATERQHNLHKRLLEVNPNWAGKVHEEFDRNGVEALNNEVTLLQKHFELVIARLNAADISDLSRSQLDQRSANIQRLRDYMVEGDFPQNIFVPGRRPVFIDPWGTHCAVGHLIATSGHADLAQRINREHRLDVLKNIQTEGLGEWQLASGLRLDELVLIQPHYQFRMRSQTIEYPAEIEALVLGDSSAVLEALKAGELKVGARCGGKTLLHFAAASGDLALVKRLVDMGADLNGVSTLGCDEDEIAKGGKHSRFEVRWDGSTRVTSANHYLSKGRVYKSVRGSFVADVLQDFYGGMDGKNALEYATSDPRPSKHGVSMHAYYGKRLPFGNPDKEISPLDEVKNGRAEVAKWLREQGLK
;
A
#
# COMPACT_ATOMS: atom_id res chain seq x y z
N MET A 1 -22.56 -50.39 -47.25
CA MET A 1 -21.16 -50.86 -47.06
C MET A 1 -21.06 -51.46 -45.65
N SER A 2 -20.11 -52.37 -45.39
CA SER A 2 -20.00 -53.12 -44.11
C SER A 2 -19.80 -52.17 -42.90
N PHE A 3 -20.36 -52.32 -41.70
CA PHE A 3 -20.52 -53.45 -40.74
C PHE A 3 -19.21 -53.90 -40.03
N MET A 4 -19.28 -54.03 -38.69
CA MET A 4 -18.38 -54.80 -37.77
C MET A 4 -16.93 -54.28 -37.54
N LYS A 5 -16.23 -54.54 -36.40
CA LYS A 5 -16.60 -55.01 -35.03
C LYS A 5 -15.44 -54.80 -33.99
N GLN A 6 -15.80 -54.78 -32.71
CA GLN A 6 -15.10 -55.25 -31.47
C GLN A 6 -13.54 -55.35 -31.34
N LEU A 7 -13.05 -54.82 -30.19
CA LEU A 7 -12.12 -55.41 -29.19
C LEU A 7 -10.78 -56.08 -29.59
N SER A 8 -9.70 -55.65 -28.91
CA SER A 8 -8.97 -56.51 -27.94
C SER A 8 -8.03 -55.69 -27.01
N GLU A 9 -7.67 -56.28 -25.88
CA GLU A 9 -6.66 -55.79 -24.93
C GLU A 9 -5.26 -56.30 -25.31
N PHE A 10 -4.18 -55.68 -24.83
CA PHE A 10 -2.99 -56.41 -24.38
C PHE A 10 -2.13 -55.59 -23.39
N VAL A 11 -1.61 -56.27 -22.37
CA VAL A 11 -0.70 -55.76 -21.34
C VAL A 11 0.46 -56.75 -21.21
N ILE A 12 1.71 -56.28 -21.05
CA ILE A 12 2.76 -56.88 -20.19
C ILE A 12 4.06 -56.03 -20.25
N PRO A 13 4.84 -55.88 -19.16
CA PRO A 13 6.03 -55.03 -19.07
C PRO A 13 7.34 -55.77 -19.37
N PHE A 14 8.46 -55.05 -19.33
CA PHE A 14 9.82 -55.62 -19.31
C PHE A 14 10.59 -55.21 -18.04
N LEU A 15 11.48 -56.08 -17.56
CA LEU A 15 12.20 -55.97 -16.29
C LEU A 15 13.67 -56.43 -16.44
N LEU A 16 14.57 -55.77 -15.70
CA LEU A 16 15.89 -56.29 -15.26
C LEU A 16 16.92 -56.57 -16.39
N PRO A 17 18.22 -56.86 -16.09
CA PRO A 17 18.84 -57.15 -14.79
C PRO A 17 20.06 -56.30 -14.37
N THR A 18 20.53 -56.60 -13.15
CA THR A 18 21.68 -56.04 -12.41
C THR A 18 22.97 -56.86 -12.58
N MET A 19 24.13 -56.32 -12.14
CA MET A 19 25.32 -56.96 -11.52
C MET A 19 26.31 -55.82 -11.06
N LEU A 20 26.84 -55.76 -9.82
CA LEU A 20 28.00 -56.48 -9.19
C LEU A 20 29.37 -56.11 -9.82
N ALA A 21 30.52 -55.91 -9.14
CA ALA A 21 30.96 -55.88 -7.70
C ALA A 21 32.43 -55.28 -7.63
N VAL A 22 33.22 -55.06 -6.54
CA VAL A 22 33.08 -55.01 -5.04
C VAL A 22 34.37 -54.43 -4.37
N SER A 23 34.32 -53.96 -3.10
CA SER A 23 35.41 -53.73 -2.10
C SER A 23 36.43 -52.55 -2.21
N GLY A 24 36.89 -52.02 -1.05
CA GLY A 24 38.12 -51.19 -0.91
C GLY A 24 38.19 -50.21 0.30
N LEU A 25 38.92 -50.58 1.38
CA LEU A 25 39.37 -49.75 2.55
C LEU A 25 40.65 -50.43 3.13
N PRO A 26 41.61 -49.77 3.87
CA PRO A 26 41.40 -48.81 4.98
C PRO A 26 42.50 -47.73 5.26
N ALA A 27 42.47 -47.11 6.46
CA ALA A 27 43.60 -46.67 7.33
C ALA A 27 44.24 -45.23 7.27
N THR A 28 43.71 -44.35 8.14
CA THR A 28 44.42 -43.54 9.19
C THR A 28 45.65 -42.60 8.93
N THR A 29 45.40 -41.28 8.98
CA THR A 29 46.11 -40.21 9.78
C THR A 29 47.63 -39.89 9.56
N PRO A 30 48.19 -38.79 10.12
CA PRO A 30 47.82 -37.38 9.94
C PRO A 30 49.05 -36.45 9.67
N LYS A 31 48.87 -35.19 9.19
CA LYS A 31 49.83 -34.09 9.51
C LYS A 31 49.40 -32.66 9.12
N VAL A 32 49.54 -31.76 10.12
CA VAL A 32 50.03 -30.36 10.06
C VAL A 32 49.37 -29.36 9.09
N GLU A 33 48.80 -28.32 9.67
CA GLU A 33 48.44 -27.07 9.00
C GLU A 33 49.68 -26.32 8.47
N ARG A 34 49.54 -25.65 7.32
CA ARG A 34 50.31 -24.44 7.03
C ARG A 34 49.41 -23.45 6.30
N SER A 35 49.32 -22.24 6.85
CA SER A 35 48.46 -21.18 6.32
C SER A 35 48.86 -20.82 4.89
N THR A 36 47.88 -20.74 4.01
CA THR A 36 47.98 -20.14 2.68
C THR A 36 46.92 -19.05 2.54
N VAL A 37 47.28 -17.96 1.85
CA VAL A 37 46.40 -16.81 1.63
C VAL A 37 45.16 -17.28 0.85
N GLY A 38 43.97 -16.96 1.36
CA GLY A 38 42.70 -17.45 0.81
C GLY A 38 42.40 -16.94 -0.59
N VAL A 39 42.75 -17.74 -1.61
CA VAL A 39 42.30 -17.54 -2.99
C VAL A 39 40.81 -17.91 -3.05
N VAL A 40 39.94 -16.89 -3.10
CA VAL A 40 38.49 -17.08 -3.25
C VAL A 40 38.21 -17.86 -4.56
N PRO A 41 37.51 -19.02 -4.51
CA PRO A 41 37.31 -19.87 -5.69
C PRO A 41 36.57 -19.16 -6.83
N ALA A 42 36.89 -19.54 -8.08
CA ALA A 42 36.31 -18.92 -9.28
C ALA A 42 34.77 -18.93 -9.27
N ALA A 43 34.14 -20.06 -8.93
CA ALA A 43 32.68 -20.17 -8.86
C ALA A 43 32.02 -19.16 -7.89
N VAL A 44 32.69 -18.82 -6.77
CA VAL A 44 32.19 -17.81 -5.82
C VAL A 44 32.25 -16.41 -6.43
N LYS A 45 33.29 -16.11 -7.24
CA LYS A 45 33.41 -14.85 -7.96
C LYS A 45 32.39 -14.72 -9.10
N GLU A 46 32.14 -15.81 -9.83
CA GLU A 46 31.13 -15.87 -10.90
C GLU A 46 29.73 -15.62 -10.32
N GLU A 47 29.35 -16.36 -9.28
CA GLU A 47 28.05 -16.21 -8.61
C GLU A 47 27.88 -14.83 -7.94
N ALA A 48 28.95 -14.23 -7.40
CA ALA A 48 28.92 -12.85 -6.91
C ALA A 48 28.73 -11.83 -8.04
N THR A 49 29.44 -12.01 -9.16
CA THR A 49 29.37 -11.13 -10.33
C THR A 49 27.99 -11.19 -11.00
N GLU A 50 27.36 -12.36 -11.07
CA GLU A 50 25.99 -12.51 -11.58
C GLU A 50 24.96 -11.81 -10.66
N ARG A 51 25.08 -11.98 -9.34
CA ARG A 51 24.22 -11.28 -8.36
C ARG A 51 24.36 -9.75 -8.43
N GLN A 52 25.59 -9.24 -8.62
CA GLN A 52 25.86 -7.81 -8.83
C GLN A 52 25.20 -7.27 -10.11
N HIS A 53 25.28 -8.01 -11.22
CA HIS A 53 24.59 -7.64 -12.48
C HIS A 53 23.07 -7.61 -12.32
N ASN A 54 22.49 -8.54 -11.55
CA ASN A 54 21.05 -8.56 -11.27
C ASN A 54 20.60 -7.31 -10.50
N LEU A 55 21.28 -6.95 -9.41
CA LEU A 55 20.94 -5.75 -8.63
C LEU A 55 21.10 -4.46 -9.45
N HIS A 56 22.22 -4.30 -10.17
CA HIS A 56 22.44 -3.11 -11.00
C HIS A 56 21.36 -2.95 -12.08
N LYS A 57 20.96 -4.04 -12.76
CA LYS A 57 19.83 -4.02 -13.71
C LYS A 57 18.54 -3.52 -13.07
N ARG A 58 18.21 -4.00 -11.87
CA ARG A 58 16.96 -3.61 -11.17
C ARG A 58 17.01 -2.19 -10.62
N LEU A 59 18.20 -1.67 -10.28
CA LEU A 59 18.39 -0.25 -9.96
C LEU A 59 18.22 0.63 -11.22
N LEU A 60 18.70 0.21 -12.39
CA LEU A 60 18.44 0.90 -13.67
C LEU A 60 16.94 0.94 -14.02
N GLU A 61 16.21 -0.13 -13.74
CA GLU A 61 14.74 -0.16 -13.87
C GLU A 61 14.08 0.87 -12.93
N VAL A 62 14.48 0.91 -11.65
CA VAL A 62 13.97 1.88 -10.67
C VAL A 62 14.35 3.33 -11.01
N ASN A 63 15.56 3.58 -11.51
CA ASN A 63 15.99 4.91 -11.90
C ASN A 63 17.06 4.85 -13.01
N PRO A 64 16.73 5.27 -14.26
CA PRO A 64 17.69 5.28 -15.37
C PRO A 64 18.95 6.11 -15.12
N ASN A 65 18.94 7.05 -14.15
CA ASN A 65 20.14 7.83 -13.79
C ASN A 65 21.22 7.00 -13.08
N TRP A 66 20.98 5.71 -12.74
CA TRP A 66 22.05 4.76 -12.38
C TRP A 66 22.98 4.40 -13.55
N ALA A 67 22.63 4.73 -14.80
CA ALA A 67 23.49 4.49 -15.95
C ALA A 67 24.89 5.11 -15.75
N GLY A 68 25.92 4.30 -15.98
CA GLY A 68 27.33 4.66 -15.78
C GLY A 68 27.79 4.72 -14.31
N LYS A 69 26.95 4.43 -13.32
CA LYS A 69 27.29 4.48 -11.89
C LYS A 69 27.57 3.08 -11.35
N VAL A 70 28.75 2.57 -11.66
CA VAL A 70 29.28 1.33 -11.07
C VAL A 70 29.64 1.57 -9.60
N HIS A 71 29.48 0.55 -8.75
CA HIS A 71 30.08 0.49 -7.41
C HIS A 71 30.77 -0.85 -7.23
N GLU A 72 31.91 -0.85 -6.54
CA GLU A 72 32.59 -2.06 -6.08
C GLU A 72 32.01 -2.57 -4.74
N GLU A 73 31.10 -1.80 -4.12
CA GLU A 73 30.44 -2.08 -2.84
C GLU A 73 29.02 -2.68 -2.99
N PHE A 74 28.70 -3.28 -4.14
CA PHE A 74 27.48 -4.09 -4.27
C PHE A 74 27.59 -5.45 -3.54
N ASP A 75 28.80 -5.81 -3.10
CA ASP A 75 29.08 -7.00 -2.29
C ASP A 75 28.97 -6.69 -0.77
N ARG A 76 28.73 -7.72 0.05
CA ARG A 76 28.46 -7.67 1.50
C ARG A 76 27.10 -7.08 1.91
N ASN A 77 26.01 -7.68 1.45
CA ASN A 77 25.08 -8.40 2.33
C ASN A 77 24.00 -9.15 1.54
N GLY A 78 23.43 -10.20 2.14
CA GLY A 78 22.65 -11.23 1.42
C GLY A 78 21.43 -10.70 0.67
N VAL A 79 21.44 -10.83 -0.66
CA VAL A 79 20.28 -10.60 -1.52
C VAL A 79 19.40 -11.86 -1.55
N GLU A 80 18.87 -12.25 -0.40
CA GLU A 80 17.75 -13.20 -0.37
C GLU A 80 16.48 -12.47 -0.82
N ALA A 81 16.02 -12.78 -2.04
CA ALA A 81 14.72 -12.41 -2.58
C ALA A 81 14.29 -10.94 -2.35
N LEU A 82 14.97 -9.98 -3.00
CA LEU A 82 14.47 -8.61 -3.23
C LEU A 82 13.19 -8.57 -4.12
N ASN A 83 12.29 -9.53 -3.99
CA ASN A 83 11.05 -9.67 -4.77
C ASN A 83 9.97 -8.67 -4.33
N ASN A 84 10.21 -7.94 -3.23
CA ASN A 84 9.39 -6.83 -2.76
C ASN A 84 9.88 -5.49 -3.34
N GLU A 85 8.97 -4.73 -3.95
CA GLU A 85 9.21 -3.38 -4.49
C GLU A 85 9.71 -2.40 -3.39
N VAL A 86 9.18 -2.52 -2.17
CA VAL A 86 9.60 -1.65 -1.04
C VAL A 86 11.06 -1.88 -0.72
N THR A 87 11.50 -3.13 -0.57
CA THR A 87 12.89 -3.44 -0.22
C THR A 87 13.88 -3.07 -1.34
N LEU A 88 13.46 -3.16 -2.61
CA LEU A 88 14.24 -2.64 -3.74
C LEU A 88 14.39 -1.11 -3.69
N LEU A 89 13.31 -0.39 -3.40
CA LEU A 89 13.34 1.07 -3.23
C LEU A 89 14.15 1.50 -2.00
N GLN A 90 14.10 0.74 -0.90
CA GLN A 90 14.94 0.96 0.26
C GLN A 90 16.44 0.80 -0.09
N LYS A 91 16.83 -0.29 -0.78
CA LYS A 91 18.21 -0.48 -1.22
C LYS A 91 18.66 0.58 -2.23
N HIS A 92 17.74 1.07 -3.07
CA HIS A 92 17.99 2.23 -3.93
C HIS A 92 18.33 3.48 -3.11
N PHE A 93 17.51 3.85 -2.12
CA PHE A 93 17.77 5.04 -1.29
C PHE A 93 19.03 4.90 -0.42
N GLU A 94 19.32 3.71 0.11
CA GLU A 94 20.54 3.42 0.86
C GLU A 94 21.80 3.81 0.05
N LEU A 95 21.85 3.36 -1.21
CA LEU A 95 22.94 3.66 -2.14
C LEU A 95 22.96 5.12 -2.62
N VAL A 96 21.79 5.79 -2.68
CA VAL A 96 21.75 7.25 -2.92
C VAL A 96 22.35 7.99 -1.73
N ILE A 97 21.92 7.68 -0.51
CA ILE A 97 22.39 8.31 0.74
C ILE A 97 23.91 8.13 0.92
N ALA A 98 24.45 6.95 0.60
CA ALA A 98 25.89 6.71 0.60
C ALA A 98 26.62 7.67 -0.37
N ARG A 99 26.09 7.86 -1.58
CA ARG A 99 26.66 8.79 -2.57
C ARG A 99 26.50 10.26 -2.16
N LEU A 100 25.39 10.65 -1.51
CA LEU A 100 25.20 12.00 -0.98
C LEU A 100 26.19 12.32 0.15
N ASN A 101 26.51 11.34 1.01
CA ASN A 101 27.53 11.46 2.05
C ASN A 101 28.96 11.58 1.49
N ALA A 102 29.24 10.96 0.33
CA ALA A 102 30.57 10.88 -0.28
C ALA A 102 30.85 11.93 -1.38
N ALA A 103 29.89 12.82 -1.66
CA ALA A 103 30.04 13.86 -2.69
C ALA A 103 31.00 14.99 -2.24
N ASP A 104 31.69 15.61 -3.20
CA ASP A 104 32.36 16.89 -2.96
C ASP A 104 31.29 17.99 -2.76
N ILE A 105 31.50 18.77 -1.70
CA ILE A 105 30.64 19.82 -1.16
C ILE A 105 31.44 21.05 -0.73
N SER A 106 32.71 21.15 -1.16
CA SER A 106 33.63 22.25 -0.84
C SER A 106 33.20 23.61 -1.39
N ASP A 107 32.28 23.63 -2.35
CA ASP A 107 31.62 24.80 -2.95
C ASP A 107 30.36 25.25 -2.20
N LEU A 108 29.82 24.46 -1.27
CA LEU A 108 28.57 24.77 -0.59
C LEU A 108 28.73 25.77 0.55
N SER A 109 27.83 26.76 0.61
CA SER A 109 27.74 27.67 1.75
C SER A 109 27.29 26.94 3.02
N ARG A 110 27.59 27.51 4.20
CA ARG A 110 27.19 26.92 5.50
C ARG A 110 25.69 26.60 5.58
N SER A 111 24.83 27.50 5.10
CA SER A 111 23.39 27.28 5.09
C SER A 111 22.98 26.11 4.18
N GLN A 112 23.64 25.92 3.04
CA GLN A 112 23.42 24.78 2.16
C GLN A 112 23.97 23.48 2.77
N LEU A 113 25.07 23.51 3.51
CA LEU A 113 25.57 22.35 4.27
C LEU A 113 24.58 21.91 5.36
N ASP A 114 24.04 22.87 6.10
CA ASP A 114 23.02 22.63 7.14
C ASP A 114 21.73 22.03 6.52
N GLN A 115 21.23 22.59 5.41
CA GLN A 115 20.06 22.06 4.69
C GLN A 115 20.33 20.70 4.03
N ARG A 116 21.52 20.49 3.45
CA ARG A 116 21.94 19.20 2.89
C ARG A 116 21.92 18.11 3.95
N SER A 117 22.47 18.38 5.13
CA SER A 117 22.47 17.46 6.26
C SER A 117 21.04 17.09 6.69
N ALA A 118 20.16 18.09 6.85
CA ALA A 118 18.76 17.88 7.19
C ALA A 118 17.98 17.10 6.10
N ASN A 119 18.26 17.36 4.82
CA ASN A 119 17.62 16.66 3.70
C ASN A 119 18.12 15.22 3.52
N ILE A 120 19.40 14.95 3.77
CA ILE A 120 19.92 13.58 3.83
C ILE A 120 19.29 12.81 4.99
N GLN A 121 19.05 13.46 6.15
CA GLN A 121 18.37 12.80 7.27
C GLN A 121 16.90 12.51 6.95
N ARG A 122 16.12 13.49 6.46
CA ARG A 122 14.74 13.27 5.95
C ARG A 122 14.66 12.10 4.97
N LEU A 123 15.65 11.96 4.07
CA LEU A 123 15.71 10.85 3.11
C LEU A 123 15.99 9.49 3.77
N ARG A 124 16.82 9.44 4.83
CA ARG A 124 17.01 8.22 5.65
C ARG A 124 15.72 7.84 6.36
N ASP A 125 15.03 8.82 6.94
CA ASP A 125 13.80 8.59 7.70
C ASP A 125 12.72 8.04 6.75
N TYR A 126 12.45 8.73 5.64
CA TYR A 126 11.56 8.28 4.55
C TYR A 126 11.92 6.87 4.01
N MET A 127 13.21 6.55 3.85
CA MET A 127 13.67 5.22 3.46
C MET A 127 13.32 4.15 4.51
N VAL A 128 13.58 4.42 5.80
CA VAL A 128 13.29 3.49 6.90
C VAL A 128 11.78 3.32 7.08
N GLU A 129 11.00 4.37 6.86
CA GLU A 129 9.54 4.33 6.94
C GLU A 129 8.88 3.44 5.88
N GLY A 130 9.48 3.33 4.69
CA GLY A 130 9.06 2.41 3.62
C GLY A 130 7.73 2.77 2.92
N ASP A 131 7.14 3.93 3.21
CA ASP A 131 5.95 4.41 2.51
C ASP A 131 6.33 5.12 1.21
N PHE A 132 5.99 4.51 0.07
CA PHE A 132 6.40 4.95 -1.25
C PHE A 132 5.20 5.05 -2.21
N PRO A 133 5.12 6.10 -3.04
CA PRO A 133 4.03 6.30 -4.00
C PRO A 133 3.78 5.10 -4.91
N GLN A 134 2.52 4.87 -5.21
CA GLN A 134 2.11 3.76 -6.09
C GLN A 134 1.73 4.26 -7.48
N ASN A 135 2.44 3.77 -8.50
CA ASN A 135 2.02 3.95 -9.89
C ASN A 135 0.76 3.11 -10.18
N ILE A 136 -0.37 3.80 -10.30
CA ILE A 136 -1.60 3.25 -10.88
C ILE A 136 -2.02 3.97 -12.17
N PHE A 137 -1.22 4.92 -12.64
CA PHE A 137 -1.59 5.85 -13.70
C PHE A 137 -1.26 5.31 -15.09
N VAL A 138 -0.06 4.72 -15.27
CA VAL A 138 0.42 4.24 -16.57
C VAL A 138 1.19 2.92 -16.43
N PRO A 139 1.06 1.97 -17.38
CA PRO A 139 1.84 0.72 -17.37
C PRO A 139 3.36 0.94 -17.33
N GLY A 140 4.08 0.00 -16.72
CA GLY A 140 5.54 0.03 -16.58
C GLY A 140 6.03 0.73 -15.31
N ARG A 141 7.24 1.28 -15.36
CA ARG A 141 7.80 2.12 -14.28
C ARG A 141 7.71 3.59 -14.67
N ARG A 142 7.18 4.43 -13.77
CA ARG A 142 7.03 5.89 -14.01
C ARG A 142 7.20 6.68 -12.70
N PRO A 143 7.74 7.90 -12.70
CA PRO A 143 7.66 8.78 -11.55
C PRO A 143 6.19 9.04 -11.18
N VAL A 144 5.93 9.22 -9.90
CA VAL A 144 4.65 9.68 -9.35
C VAL A 144 5.00 10.67 -8.26
N PHE A 145 4.66 11.95 -8.44
CA PHE A 145 5.14 13.02 -7.54
C PHE A 145 4.42 13.00 -6.20
N ILE A 146 3.10 12.93 -6.22
CA ILE A 146 2.25 12.46 -5.11
C ILE A 146 1.19 11.56 -5.75
N ASP A 147 0.89 10.42 -5.13
CA ASP A 147 -0.15 9.51 -5.62
C ASP A 147 -1.56 9.91 -5.09
N PRO A 148 -2.65 9.22 -5.48
CA PRO A 148 -4.01 9.56 -5.02
C PRO A 148 -4.25 9.35 -3.52
N TRP A 149 -3.25 8.86 -2.80
CA TRP A 149 -3.27 8.54 -1.38
C TRP A 149 -2.48 9.56 -0.55
N GLY A 150 -1.87 10.56 -1.19
CA GLY A 150 -1.12 11.61 -0.52
C GLY A 150 0.32 11.20 -0.17
N THR A 151 0.73 9.97 -0.50
CA THR A 151 2.12 9.55 -0.35
C THR A 151 2.96 10.32 -1.38
N HIS A 152 3.90 11.12 -0.88
CA HIS A 152 4.81 11.93 -1.70
C HIS A 152 6.01 11.07 -2.14
N CYS A 153 6.57 11.32 -3.33
CA CYS A 153 7.87 10.76 -3.68
C CYS A 153 8.98 11.36 -2.82
N ALA A 154 10.17 10.75 -2.81
CA ALA A 154 11.29 11.25 -2.01
C ALA A 154 11.58 12.74 -2.24
N VAL A 155 11.58 13.22 -3.49
CA VAL A 155 11.77 14.65 -3.80
C VAL A 155 10.60 15.51 -3.27
N GLY A 156 9.35 15.08 -3.46
CA GLY A 156 8.17 15.77 -2.93
C GLY A 156 8.12 15.80 -1.41
N HIS A 157 8.57 14.73 -0.75
CA HIS A 157 8.71 14.63 0.70
C HIS A 157 9.80 15.61 1.20
N LEU A 158 10.97 15.67 0.56
CA LEU A 158 12.01 16.64 0.91
C LEU A 158 11.52 18.09 0.76
N ILE A 159 10.76 18.40 -0.30
CA ILE A 159 10.16 19.72 -0.50
C ILE A 159 9.15 20.03 0.62
N ALA A 160 8.17 19.15 0.87
CA ALA A 160 7.14 19.39 1.88
C ALA A 160 7.74 19.50 3.31
N THR A 161 8.62 18.56 3.69
CA THR A 161 9.21 18.48 5.04
C THR A 161 10.35 19.47 5.31
N SER A 162 10.78 20.22 4.29
CA SER A 162 11.60 21.43 4.42
C SER A 162 10.76 22.73 4.45
N GLY A 163 9.44 22.63 4.65
CA GLY A 163 8.53 23.77 4.82
C GLY A 163 7.80 24.23 3.56
N HIS A 164 8.00 23.56 2.42
CA HIS A 164 7.49 23.99 1.12
C HIS A 164 6.31 23.13 0.63
N ALA A 165 5.38 22.78 1.52
CA ALA A 165 4.25 21.88 1.22
C ALA A 165 3.41 22.35 0.01
N ASP A 166 3.14 23.66 -0.11
CA ASP A 166 2.41 24.22 -1.25
C ASP A 166 3.14 24.01 -2.57
N LEU A 167 4.47 24.13 -2.60
CA LEU A 167 5.29 23.88 -3.79
C LEU A 167 5.17 22.42 -4.22
N ALA A 168 5.20 21.47 -3.27
CA ALA A 168 4.98 20.05 -3.58
C ALA A 168 3.59 19.79 -4.19
N GLN A 169 2.55 20.47 -3.71
CA GLN A 169 1.20 20.36 -4.26
C GLN A 169 1.05 21.04 -5.64
N ARG A 170 1.73 22.17 -5.89
CA ARG A 170 1.79 22.78 -7.24
C ARG A 170 2.45 21.82 -8.23
N ILE A 171 3.61 21.27 -7.90
CA ILE A 171 4.32 20.30 -8.76
C ILE A 171 3.45 19.05 -9.02
N ASN A 172 2.74 18.53 -8.01
CA ASN A 172 1.82 17.40 -8.20
C ASN A 172 0.62 17.71 -9.12
N ARG A 173 0.17 18.97 -9.18
CA ARG A 173 -0.91 19.39 -10.07
C ARG A 173 -0.43 19.51 -11.52
N GLU A 174 0.76 20.07 -11.71
CA GLU A 174 1.30 20.41 -13.03
C GLU A 174 2.08 19.26 -13.69
N HIS A 175 2.84 18.48 -12.89
CA HIS A 175 3.90 17.59 -13.37
C HIS A 175 3.89 16.20 -12.68
N ARG A 176 2.72 15.69 -12.28
CA ARG A 176 2.58 14.45 -11.47
C ARG A 176 3.43 13.26 -11.92
N LEU A 177 3.56 13.05 -13.23
CA LEU A 177 4.20 11.86 -13.81
C LEU A 177 5.54 12.18 -14.48
N ASP A 178 6.12 13.35 -14.26
CA ASP A 178 7.33 13.79 -14.95
C ASP A 178 8.62 13.46 -14.19
N VAL A 179 9.69 13.23 -14.96
CA VAL A 179 11.04 13.23 -14.42
C VAL A 179 11.44 14.66 -14.05
N LEU A 180 12.18 14.83 -12.95
CA LEU A 180 12.48 16.15 -12.36
C LEU A 180 13.11 17.13 -13.36
N LYS A 181 13.88 16.63 -14.34
CA LYS A 181 14.48 17.42 -15.44
C LYS A 181 13.46 18.15 -16.33
N ASN A 182 12.20 17.72 -16.32
CA ASN A 182 11.12 18.26 -17.15
C ASN A 182 10.17 19.18 -16.36
N ILE A 183 10.31 19.28 -15.03
CA ILE A 183 9.40 20.02 -14.15
C ILE A 183 9.75 21.50 -14.19
N GLN A 184 8.77 22.37 -14.49
CA GLN A 184 8.96 23.82 -14.66
C GLN A 184 8.19 24.67 -13.63
N THR A 185 7.64 24.07 -12.58
CA THR A 185 6.89 24.77 -11.52
C THR A 185 7.71 25.84 -10.82
N GLU A 186 7.14 27.04 -10.71
CA GLU A 186 7.72 28.20 -10.02
C GLU A 186 8.05 27.91 -8.54
N GLY A 187 9.28 28.25 -8.15
CA GLY A 187 9.86 27.99 -6.82
C GLY A 187 10.73 26.72 -6.73
N LEU A 188 10.64 25.78 -7.68
CA LEU A 188 11.44 24.54 -7.62
C LEU A 188 12.96 24.79 -7.74
N GLY A 189 13.37 25.71 -8.61
CA GLY A 189 14.79 26.08 -8.76
C GLY A 189 15.35 26.78 -7.52
N GLU A 190 14.59 27.67 -6.91
CA GLU A 190 14.97 28.38 -5.69
C GLU A 190 15.12 27.41 -4.51
N TRP A 191 14.14 26.51 -4.35
CA TRP A 191 14.22 25.42 -3.38
C TRP A 191 15.45 24.53 -3.62
N GLN A 192 15.73 24.14 -4.87
CA GLN A 192 16.89 23.31 -5.20
C GLN A 192 18.20 24.00 -4.81
N LEU A 193 18.37 25.29 -5.13
CA LEU A 193 19.55 26.07 -4.76
C LEU A 193 19.72 26.18 -3.23
N ALA A 194 18.63 26.36 -2.48
CA ALA A 194 18.65 26.42 -1.02
C ALA A 194 18.84 25.05 -0.33
N SER A 195 18.39 23.96 -0.97
CA SER A 195 18.33 22.61 -0.38
C SER A 195 19.69 21.97 -0.05
N GLY A 196 20.78 22.49 -0.65
CA GLY A 196 22.11 21.87 -0.59
C GLY A 196 22.24 20.56 -1.39
N LEU A 197 21.25 20.23 -2.23
CA LEU A 197 21.25 19.09 -3.15
C LEU A 197 21.36 19.58 -4.59
N ARG A 198 22.18 18.90 -5.40
CA ARG A 198 22.38 19.21 -6.83
C ARG A 198 21.28 18.56 -7.67
N LEU A 199 21.08 19.04 -8.91
CA LEU A 199 20.04 18.48 -9.79
C LEU A 199 20.31 17.01 -10.20
N ASP A 200 21.59 16.63 -10.39
CA ASP A 200 21.99 15.25 -10.71
C ASP A 200 21.80 14.29 -9.52
N GLU A 201 21.87 14.82 -8.30
CA GLU A 201 21.50 14.11 -7.06
C GLU A 201 19.99 13.95 -6.95
N LEU A 202 19.21 15.03 -7.13
CA LEU A 202 17.75 14.99 -7.02
C LEU A 202 17.08 14.10 -8.07
N VAL A 203 17.63 14.01 -9.29
CA VAL A 203 17.15 13.04 -10.30
C VAL A 203 17.54 11.59 -9.96
N LEU A 204 18.55 11.38 -9.11
CA LEU A 204 18.86 10.07 -8.55
C LEU A 204 17.97 9.74 -7.33
N ILE A 205 17.55 10.77 -6.57
CA ILE A 205 16.55 10.66 -5.48
C ILE A 205 15.13 10.39 -6.02
N GLN A 206 14.82 10.65 -7.30
CA GLN A 206 13.50 10.41 -7.89
C GLN A 206 13.37 9.01 -8.57
N PRO A 207 12.78 7.99 -7.90
CA PRO A 207 12.55 6.69 -8.53
C PRO A 207 11.36 6.68 -9.51
N HIS A 208 11.26 5.60 -10.25
CA HIS A 208 10.16 5.23 -11.13
C HIS A 208 9.45 4.00 -10.55
N TYR A 209 8.24 4.20 -10.03
CA TYR A 209 7.47 3.19 -9.29
C TYR A 209 6.83 2.17 -10.24
N GLN A 210 6.90 0.89 -9.87
CA GLN A 210 6.28 -0.19 -10.64
C GLN A 210 4.75 -0.08 -10.65
N PHE A 211 4.15 -0.24 -11.83
CA PHE A 211 2.70 -0.27 -12.01
C PHE A 211 2.03 -1.42 -11.24
N ARG A 212 1.13 -1.11 -10.30
CA ARG A 212 0.54 -2.08 -9.36
C ARG A 212 -0.76 -2.71 -9.89
N MET A 213 -0.68 -3.92 -10.43
CA MET A 213 -1.81 -4.61 -11.08
C MET A 213 -2.81 -5.32 -10.16
N ARG A 214 -3.44 -4.61 -9.21
CA ARG A 214 -4.73 -4.98 -8.57
C ARG A 214 -5.45 -3.71 -8.10
N SER A 215 -6.48 -3.27 -8.82
CA SER A 215 -7.38 -2.19 -8.36
C SER A 215 -8.70 -2.78 -7.88
N GLN A 216 -9.19 -2.32 -6.74
CA GLN A 216 -10.51 -2.63 -6.20
C GLN A 216 -11.20 -1.30 -5.91
N THR A 217 -12.42 -1.14 -6.42
CA THR A 217 -13.20 0.10 -6.27
C THR A 217 -14.49 -0.20 -5.52
N ILE A 218 -14.85 0.66 -4.56
CA ILE A 218 -16.16 0.64 -3.91
C ILE A 218 -16.97 1.87 -4.27
N GLU A 219 -18.24 1.64 -4.58
CA GLU A 219 -19.27 2.64 -4.85
C GLU A 219 -20.42 2.36 -3.86
N TYR A 220 -20.80 3.39 -3.08
CA TYR A 220 -21.92 3.34 -2.13
C TYR A 220 -23.04 4.27 -2.62
N PRO A 221 -24.29 4.12 -2.12
CA PRO A 221 -25.31 5.16 -2.25
C PRO A 221 -24.82 6.48 -1.63
N ALA A 222 -25.31 7.62 -2.14
CA ALA A 222 -24.74 8.94 -1.80
C ALA A 222 -24.86 9.26 -0.30
N GLU A 223 -25.92 8.80 0.35
CA GLU A 223 -26.21 9.00 1.77
C GLU A 223 -25.22 8.20 2.65
N ILE A 224 -24.89 6.97 2.23
CA ILE A 224 -23.90 6.12 2.89
C ILE A 224 -22.47 6.61 2.62
N GLU A 225 -22.17 7.08 1.40
CA GLU A 225 -20.86 7.66 1.08
C GLU A 225 -20.60 8.93 1.92
N ALA A 226 -21.61 9.79 2.10
CA ALA A 226 -21.55 10.94 3.01
C ALA A 226 -21.32 10.52 4.46
N LEU A 227 -22.11 9.55 4.98
CA LEU A 227 -21.99 9.06 6.35
C LEU A 227 -20.60 8.46 6.65
N VAL A 228 -20.07 7.64 5.74
CA VAL A 228 -18.72 7.06 5.84
C VAL A 228 -17.63 8.14 5.81
N LEU A 229 -17.85 9.24 5.07
CA LEU A 229 -16.97 10.42 5.07
C LEU A 229 -17.16 11.33 6.30
N GLY A 230 -18.24 11.16 7.08
CA GLY A 230 -18.51 11.86 8.34
C GLY A 230 -19.71 12.80 8.35
N ASP A 231 -20.52 12.85 7.28
CA ASP A 231 -21.73 13.67 7.21
C ASP A 231 -23.00 12.80 7.20
N SER A 232 -23.72 12.79 8.32
CA SER A 232 -25.01 12.09 8.46
C SER A 232 -26.22 12.89 7.97
N SER A 233 -26.04 14.13 7.49
CA SER A 233 -27.15 15.02 7.09
C SER A 233 -28.00 14.42 5.97
N ALA A 234 -27.37 13.85 4.94
CA ALA A 234 -28.07 13.21 3.82
C ALA A 234 -28.97 12.05 4.26
N VAL A 235 -28.49 11.22 5.21
CA VAL A 235 -29.28 10.14 5.82
C VAL A 235 -30.46 10.71 6.62
N LEU A 236 -30.21 11.75 7.44
CA LEU A 236 -31.23 12.36 8.28
C LEU A 236 -32.35 13.05 7.47
N GLU A 237 -32.03 13.75 6.39
CA GLU A 237 -33.06 14.35 5.53
C GLU A 237 -33.86 13.30 4.75
N ALA A 238 -33.20 12.27 4.19
CA ALA A 238 -33.91 11.18 3.49
C ALA A 238 -34.85 10.39 4.43
N LEU A 239 -34.46 10.21 5.71
CA LEU A 239 -35.31 9.62 6.75
C LEU A 239 -36.51 10.51 7.11
N LYS A 240 -36.33 11.83 7.20
CA LYS A 240 -37.42 12.79 7.47
C LYS A 240 -38.41 12.90 6.30
N ALA A 241 -37.91 12.86 5.07
CA ALA A 241 -38.72 12.87 3.86
C ALA A 241 -39.51 11.56 3.64
N GLY A 242 -39.14 10.47 4.33
CA GLY A 242 -39.71 9.14 4.15
C GLY A 242 -39.20 8.41 2.90
N GLU A 243 -38.21 8.98 2.22
CA GLU A 243 -37.51 8.39 1.07
C GLU A 243 -36.64 7.20 1.50
N LEU A 244 -36.03 7.30 2.68
CA LEU A 244 -35.27 6.23 3.34
C LEU A 244 -36.01 5.72 4.58
N LYS A 245 -35.96 4.41 4.82
CA LYS A 245 -36.55 3.78 6.00
C LYS A 245 -35.48 3.49 7.05
N VAL A 246 -35.81 3.67 8.33
CA VAL A 246 -34.91 3.42 9.46
C VAL A 246 -34.37 1.98 9.49
N GLY A 247 -35.20 1.02 9.09
CA GLY A 247 -34.84 -0.40 8.98
C GLY A 247 -34.26 -0.83 7.62
N ALA A 248 -34.02 0.09 6.67
CA ALA A 248 -33.40 -0.24 5.38
C ALA A 248 -31.97 -0.79 5.57
N ARG A 249 -31.52 -1.65 4.65
CA ARG A 249 -30.18 -2.22 4.67
C ARG A 249 -29.38 -1.83 3.44
N CYS A 250 -28.12 -1.45 3.62
CA CYS A 250 -27.16 -1.26 2.54
C CYS A 250 -26.04 -2.28 2.70
N GLY A 251 -25.77 -3.11 1.68
CA GLY A 251 -24.73 -4.15 1.76
C GLY A 251 -24.87 -5.08 2.96
N GLY A 252 -26.10 -5.52 3.26
CA GLY A 252 -26.43 -6.38 4.41
C GLY A 252 -26.48 -5.69 5.78
N LYS A 253 -26.07 -4.41 5.88
CA LYS A 253 -25.91 -3.66 7.13
C LYS A 253 -27.05 -2.65 7.32
N THR A 254 -27.52 -2.46 8.55
CA THR A 254 -28.49 -1.41 8.89
C THR A 254 -27.80 -0.05 9.01
N LEU A 255 -28.57 1.03 8.97
CA LEU A 255 -28.07 2.39 9.27
C LEU A 255 -27.33 2.47 10.61
N LEU A 256 -27.73 1.69 11.61
CA LEU A 256 -27.10 1.66 12.93
C LEU A 256 -25.67 1.08 12.88
N HIS A 257 -25.41 0.09 12.00
CA HIS A 257 -24.05 -0.43 11.77
C HIS A 257 -23.15 0.61 11.12
N PHE A 258 -23.63 1.35 10.12
CA PHE A 258 -22.86 2.43 9.48
C PHE A 258 -22.58 3.58 10.44
N ALA A 259 -23.58 4.02 11.22
CA ALA A 259 -23.41 5.06 12.22
C ALA A 259 -22.39 4.64 13.30
N ALA A 260 -22.44 3.38 13.74
CA ALA A 260 -21.52 2.83 14.73
C ALA A 260 -20.10 2.60 14.19
N ALA A 261 -19.94 2.14 12.95
CA ALA A 261 -18.64 2.07 12.28
C ALA A 261 -18.03 3.46 12.07
N SER A 262 -18.86 4.47 11.83
CA SER A 262 -18.46 5.88 11.64
C SER A 262 -18.24 6.65 12.94
N GLY A 263 -18.61 6.09 14.10
CA GLY A 263 -18.51 6.76 15.39
C GLY A 263 -19.47 7.95 15.57
N ASP A 264 -20.57 8.01 14.82
CA ASP A 264 -21.55 9.10 14.93
C ASP A 264 -22.58 8.79 16.02
N LEU A 265 -22.28 9.22 17.25
CA LEU A 265 -23.17 9.07 18.40
C LEU A 265 -24.49 9.88 18.27
N ALA A 266 -24.50 10.95 17.48
CA ALA A 266 -25.72 11.74 17.27
C ALA A 266 -26.69 11.00 16.35
N LEU A 267 -26.21 10.47 15.22
CA LEU A 267 -26.99 9.60 14.34
C LEU A 267 -27.41 8.30 15.04
N VAL A 268 -26.51 7.64 15.78
CA VAL A 268 -26.85 6.42 16.55
C VAL A 268 -28.05 6.66 17.47
N LYS A 269 -28.05 7.76 18.23
CA LYS A 269 -29.19 8.12 19.09
C LYS A 269 -30.45 8.41 18.28
N ARG A 270 -30.36 9.21 17.22
CA ARG A 270 -31.50 9.54 16.34
C ARG A 270 -32.13 8.32 15.68
N LEU A 271 -31.32 7.34 15.25
CA LEU A 271 -31.84 6.09 14.68
C LEU A 271 -32.63 5.30 15.72
N VAL A 272 -32.16 5.21 16.97
CA VAL A 272 -32.91 4.58 18.07
C VAL A 272 -34.16 5.38 18.46
N ASP A 273 -34.09 6.72 18.51
CA ASP A 273 -35.25 7.60 18.70
C ASP A 273 -36.34 7.34 17.64
N MET A 274 -35.92 7.01 16.41
CA MET A 274 -36.79 6.70 15.25
C MET A 274 -37.13 5.20 15.13
N GLY A 275 -36.83 4.37 16.13
CA GLY A 275 -37.24 2.97 16.18
C GLY A 275 -36.34 1.97 15.46
N ALA A 276 -35.04 2.26 15.28
CA ALA A 276 -34.08 1.29 14.79
C ALA A 276 -33.92 0.10 15.76
N ASP A 277 -33.84 -1.12 15.23
CA ASP A 277 -33.55 -2.31 16.02
C ASP A 277 -32.10 -2.30 16.53
N LEU A 278 -31.95 -2.02 17.82
CA LEU A 278 -30.68 -2.02 18.55
C LEU A 278 -29.97 -3.39 18.52
N ASN A 279 -30.74 -4.48 18.45
CA ASN A 279 -30.21 -5.86 18.45
C ASN A 279 -29.98 -6.38 17.02
N GLY A 280 -30.26 -5.57 15.99
CA GLY A 280 -30.16 -5.97 14.60
C GLY A 280 -28.73 -6.36 14.25
N VAL A 281 -28.54 -7.60 13.81
CA VAL A 281 -27.27 -8.09 13.26
C VAL A 281 -27.15 -7.82 11.77
N SER A 282 -25.95 -7.56 11.27
CA SER A 282 -25.66 -7.49 9.84
C SER A 282 -25.74 -8.87 9.20
N THR A 283 -26.02 -8.89 7.90
CA THR A 283 -25.75 -10.04 7.03
C THR A 283 -24.57 -9.71 6.13
N LEU A 284 -24.01 -10.70 5.44
CA LEU A 284 -23.25 -10.42 4.22
C LEU A 284 -24.10 -9.61 3.22
N GLY A 285 -23.45 -8.68 2.53
CA GLY A 285 -23.98 -7.91 1.41
C GLY A 285 -23.83 -8.63 0.08
N CYS A 286 -22.86 -9.53 -0.08
CA CYS A 286 -22.72 -10.42 -1.24
C CYS A 286 -21.99 -11.71 -0.86
N ASP A 287 -22.18 -12.75 -1.65
CA ASP A 287 -21.57 -14.08 -1.51
C ASP A 287 -20.23 -14.22 -2.26
N GLU A 288 -19.54 -15.34 -2.06
CA GLU A 288 -18.23 -15.60 -2.68
C GLU A 288 -18.31 -15.73 -4.21
N ASP A 289 -19.44 -16.23 -4.75
CA ASP A 289 -19.67 -16.40 -6.20
C ASP A 289 -19.90 -15.06 -6.90
N GLU A 290 -20.56 -14.10 -6.25
CA GLU A 290 -20.64 -12.71 -6.70
C GLU A 290 -19.25 -12.06 -6.65
N ILE A 291 -18.51 -12.18 -5.54
CA ILE A 291 -17.15 -11.62 -5.40
C ILE A 291 -16.20 -12.15 -6.50
N ALA A 292 -16.33 -13.43 -6.89
CA ALA A 292 -15.52 -14.05 -7.94
C ALA A 292 -15.66 -13.34 -9.31
N LYS A 293 -16.81 -12.70 -9.61
CA LYS A 293 -17.10 -12.04 -10.91
C LYS A 293 -16.19 -10.84 -11.20
N GLY A 294 -15.56 -10.25 -10.18
CA GLY A 294 -14.59 -9.17 -10.35
C GLY A 294 -13.15 -9.63 -10.71
N GLY A 295 -12.79 -10.87 -10.41
CA GLY A 295 -11.46 -11.40 -10.69
C GLY A 295 -10.32 -10.59 -10.05
N LYS A 296 -9.36 -10.11 -10.85
CA LYS A 296 -8.21 -9.29 -10.38
C LYS A 296 -8.53 -7.80 -10.20
N HIS A 297 -9.62 -7.33 -10.80
CA HIS A 297 -10.01 -5.92 -10.83
C HIS A 297 -11.50 -5.82 -10.58
N SER A 298 -11.88 -5.64 -9.31
CA SER A 298 -13.28 -5.72 -8.87
C SER A 298 -13.83 -4.35 -8.55
N ARG A 299 -14.99 -4.00 -9.12
CA ARG A 299 -15.82 -2.89 -8.66
C ARG A 299 -17.00 -3.44 -7.89
N PHE A 300 -17.12 -3.03 -6.63
CA PHE A 300 -18.17 -3.37 -5.69
C PHE A 300 -19.14 -2.20 -5.60
N GLU A 301 -20.37 -2.42 -6.04
CA GLU A 301 -21.47 -1.47 -5.97
C GLU A 301 -22.38 -1.93 -4.83
N VAL A 302 -22.24 -1.28 -3.67
CA VAL A 302 -23.05 -1.53 -2.48
C VAL A 302 -24.41 -0.89 -2.70
N ARG A 303 -25.50 -1.59 -2.38
CA ARG A 303 -26.86 -1.17 -2.75
C ARG A 303 -27.83 -1.23 -1.57
N TRP A 304 -28.82 -0.35 -1.61
CA TRP A 304 -30.01 -0.39 -0.74
C TRP A 304 -30.87 -1.62 -1.06
N ASP A 305 -31.30 -2.31 -0.01
CA ASP A 305 -32.23 -3.45 0.02
C ASP A 305 -31.97 -4.53 -1.05
N GLY A 306 -30.70 -4.76 -1.39
CA GLY A 306 -30.27 -5.75 -2.37
C GLY A 306 -28.77 -6.08 -2.27
N SER A 307 -28.37 -7.19 -2.91
CA SER A 307 -26.99 -7.68 -2.89
C SER A 307 -26.00 -6.67 -3.50
N THR A 308 -24.81 -6.53 -2.90
CA THR A 308 -23.68 -5.76 -3.44
C THR A 308 -23.27 -6.34 -4.78
N ARG A 309 -23.46 -5.59 -5.87
CA ARG A 309 -23.11 -6.05 -7.22
C ARG A 309 -21.59 -5.97 -7.41
N VAL A 310 -20.98 -7.06 -7.84
CA VAL A 310 -19.55 -7.11 -8.14
C VAL A 310 -19.34 -7.32 -9.63
N THR A 311 -18.63 -6.36 -10.24
CA THR A 311 -18.29 -6.40 -11.66
C THR A 311 -16.80 -6.42 -11.87
N SER A 312 -16.35 -7.02 -12.98
CA SER A 312 -15.02 -6.77 -13.50
C SER A 312 -14.88 -5.29 -13.88
N ALA A 313 -13.72 -4.73 -13.55
CA ALA A 313 -13.38 -3.32 -13.71
C ALA A 313 -12.15 -3.16 -14.59
N ASN A 314 -12.07 -2.02 -15.28
CA ASN A 314 -10.83 -1.62 -15.92
C ASN A 314 -9.77 -1.28 -14.87
N HIS A 315 -8.51 -1.53 -15.22
CA HIS A 315 -7.36 -1.42 -14.33
C HIS A 315 -7.26 -0.09 -13.55
N TYR A 316 -7.73 0.99 -14.17
CA TYR A 316 -7.45 2.38 -13.77
C TYR A 316 -8.50 3.03 -12.86
N LEU A 317 -9.53 2.31 -12.40
CA LEU A 317 -10.49 2.89 -11.46
C LEU A 317 -9.83 3.22 -10.12
N SER A 318 -10.13 4.41 -9.57
CA SER A 318 -9.73 4.83 -8.22
C SER A 318 -10.61 4.14 -7.18
N LYS A 319 -10.04 3.74 -6.02
CA LYS A 319 -10.66 2.85 -4.99
C LYS A 319 -12.09 3.18 -4.46
N GLY A 320 -12.67 4.33 -4.81
CA GLY A 320 -13.92 4.87 -4.26
C GLY A 320 -13.70 6.29 -3.70
N ARG A 321 -14.76 7.06 -3.39
CA ARG A 321 -14.57 8.39 -2.79
C ARG A 321 -14.15 8.29 -1.32
N VAL A 322 -14.70 7.32 -0.59
CA VAL A 322 -14.39 7.05 0.83
C VAL A 322 -12.89 6.89 1.09
N TYR A 323 -12.19 6.18 0.20
CA TYR A 323 -10.75 5.87 0.31
C TYR A 323 -9.81 7.05 0.01
N LYS A 324 -10.36 8.26 -0.20
CA LYS A 324 -9.61 9.52 -0.38
C LYS A 324 -9.41 10.30 0.92
N SER A 325 -9.87 9.77 2.06
CA SER A 325 -9.73 10.39 3.38
C SER A 325 -9.32 9.37 4.45
N VAL A 326 -8.70 9.87 5.52
CA VAL A 326 -8.30 9.06 6.69
C VAL A 326 -9.51 8.34 7.29
N ARG A 327 -10.55 9.12 7.60
CA ARG A 327 -11.81 8.67 8.19
C ARG A 327 -12.53 7.69 7.28
N GLY A 328 -12.79 8.07 6.03
CA GLY A 328 -13.55 7.24 5.09
C GLY A 328 -12.87 5.91 4.77
N SER A 329 -11.54 5.84 4.70
CA SER A 329 -10.84 4.55 4.57
C SER A 329 -10.90 3.73 5.85
N PHE A 330 -10.71 4.35 7.03
CA PHE A 330 -10.79 3.63 8.31
C PHE A 330 -12.17 2.99 8.48
N VAL A 331 -13.25 3.74 8.23
CA VAL A 331 -14.63 3.26 8.31
C VAL A 331 -14.91 2.20 7.24
N ALA A 332 -14.47 2.38 5.99
CA ALA A 332 -14.65 1.37 4.93
C ALA A 332 -13.91 0.05 5.23
N ASP A 333 -12.71 0.12 5.81
CA ASP A 333 -11.95 -1.06 6.23
C ASP A 333 -12.53 -1.71 7.51
N VAL A 334 -13.28 -1.00 8.35
CA VAL A 334 -14.12 -1.61 9.41
C VAL A 334 -15.31 -2.35 8.79
N LEU A 335 -16.00 -1.70 7.83
CA LEU A 335 -17.22 -2.23 7.19
C LEU A 335 -16.98 -3.50 6.36
N GLN A 336 -15.77 -3.69 5.83
CA GLN A 336 -15.31 -4.91 5.13
C GLN A 336 -16.10 -5.31 3.88
N ASP A 337 -16.82 -4.39 3.23
CA ASP A 337 -17.67 -4.67 2.04
C ASP A 337 -16.95 -5.36 0.87
N PHE A 338 -15.62 -5.22 0.75
CA PHE A 338 -14.80 -6.00 -0.21
C PHE A 338 -14.76 -7.53 0.05
N TYR A 339 -15.28 -7.97 1.20
CA TYR A 339 -15.47 -9.36 1.60
C TYR A 339 -16.96 -9.72 1.79
N GLY A 340 -17.88 -8.88 1.31
CA GLY A 340 -19.31 -8.95 1.65
C GLY A 340 -19.66 -8.29 2.99
N GLY A 341 -18.67 -7.81 3.74
CA GLY A 341 -18.85 -7.24 5.09
C GLY A 341 -18.59 -8.24 6.21
N MET A 342 -19.11 -7.95 7.41
CA MET A 342 -19.09 -8.89 8.53
C MET A 342 -20.48 -9.50 8.72
N ASP A 343 -20.57 -10.82 8.78
CA ASP A 343 -21.83 -11.53 9.02
C ASP A 343 -22.15 -11.65 10.51
N GLY A 344 -23.43 -11.57 10.86
CA GLY A 344 -23.92 -11.77 12.22
C GLY A 344 -23.50 -10.71 13.24
N LYS A 345 -23.04 -9.52 12.82
CA LYS A 345 -22.46 -8.50 13.72
C LYS A 345 -23.44 -7.43 14.15
N ASN A 346 -23.47 -7.13 15.44
CA ASN A 346 -24.32 -6.08 16.00
C ASN A 346 -23.63 -4.69 15.95
N ALA A 347 -24.36 -3.63 16.28
CA ALA A 347 -23.82 -2.26 16.22
C ALA A 347 -22.63 -2.01 17.18
N LEU A 348 -22.59 -2.66 18.34
CA LEU A 348 -21.45 -2.56 19.26
C LEU A 348 -20.20 -3.18 18.66
N GLU A 349 -20.33 -4.31 17.96
CA GLU A 349 -19.21 -4.94 17.25
C GLU A 349 -18.71 -4.09 16.07
N TYR A 350 -19.58 -3.39 15.34
CA TYR A 350 -19.15 -2.38 14.35
C TYR A 350 -18.47 -1.16 15.00
N ALA A 351 -18.82 -0.80 16.24
CA ALA A 351 -18.13 0.26 16.99
C ALA A 351 -16.76 -0.18 17.55
N THR A 352 -16.55 -1.47 17.84
CA THR A 352 -15.31 -1.98 18.47
C THR A 352 -14.35 -2.70 17.52
N SER A 353 -14.79 -3.16 16.36
CA SER A 353 -13.93 -3.95 15.43
C SER A 353 -12.70 -3.18 14.96
N ASP A 354 -11.59 -3.88 14.80
CA ASP A 354 -10.41 -3.37 14.09
C ASP A 354 -10.66 -3.28 12.58
N PRO A 355 -10.20 -2.22 11.89
CA PRO A 355 -10.26 -2.12 10.44
C PRO A 355 -9.40 -3.22 9.79
N ARG A 356 -9.94 -3.92 8.78
CA ARG A 356 -9.19 -4.92 8.01
C ARG A 356 -8.99 -4.45 6.57
N PRO A 357 -7.73 -4.34 6.09
CA PRO A 357 -7.48 -3.96 4.71
C PRO A 357 -8.08 -4.95 3.72
N SER A 358 -8.33 -4.49 2.49
CA SER A 358 -8.76 -5.37 1.40
C SER A 358 -7.74 -6.49 1.12
N LYS A 359 -8.23 -7.61 0.56
CA LYS A 359 -7.50 -8.87 0.31
C LYS A 359 -6.17 -8.71 -0.45
N HIS A 360 -5.94 -7.55 -1.06
CA HIS A 360 -4.87 -7.26 -2.02
C HIS A 360 -4.14 -5.91 -1.77
N GLY A 361 -4.48 -5.18 -0.70
CA GLY A 361 -4.00 -3.82 -0.41
C GLY A 361 -3.38 -3.65 0.98
N VAL A 362 -2.74 -2.50 1.17
CA VAL A 362 -2.44 -1.93 2.50
C VAL A 362 -3.51 -0.87 2.77
N SER A 363 -3.97 -0.74 4.02
CA SER A 363 -4.99 0.26 4.40
C SER A 363 -4.40 1.67 4.44
N MET A 364 -5.22 2.68 4.11
CA MET A 364 -4.79 4.08 4.20
C MET A 364 -4.58 4.60 5.61
N HIS A 365 -5.35 4.12 6.59
CA HIS A 365 -5.19 4.59 7.97
C HIS A 365 -3.86 4.14 8.59
N ALA A 366 -3.17 3.15 8.02
CA ALA A 366 -1.83 2.75 8.46
C ALA A 366 -0.76 3.81 8.14
N TYR A 367 -0.96 4.60 7.06
CA TYR A 367 -0.07 5.70 6.69
C TYR A 367 -0.38 6.95 7.51
N TYR A 368 -1.66 7.32 7.65
CA TYR A 368 -2.09 8.47 8.45
C TYR A 368 -2.10 8.26 9.98
N GLY A 369 -1.95 7.00 10.43
CA GLY A 369 -1.88 6.64 11.85
C GLY A 369 -0.49 6.79 12.45
N LYS A 370 0.55 6.92 11.61
CA LYS A 370 1.77 7.58 12.02
C LYS A 370 1.48 9.09 12.11
N ARG A 371 1.97 9.75 13.16
CA ARG A 371 2.06 11.22 13.16
C ARG A 371 2.86 11.63 11.93
N LEU A 372 2.26 12.44 11.04
CA LEU A 372 3.04 13.14 10.02
C LEU A 372 4.10 13.97 10.77
N PRO A 373 5.41 13.77 10.53
CA PRO A 373 6.46 14.38 11.35
C PRO A 373 6.56 15.91 11.19
N PHE A 374 5.78 16.50 10.28
CA PHE A 374 5.80 17.91 9.93
C PHE A 374 4.39 18.50 9.87
N GLY A 375 3.74 18.54 11.03
CA GLY A 375 2.58 19.39 11.32
C GLY A 375 2.86 20.23 12.58
N ASN A 376 2.30 21.43 12.66
CA ASN A 376 2.44 22.29 13.85
C ASN A 376 1.81 21.58 15.07
N PRO A 377 2.48 21.46 16.24
CA PRO A 377 1.95 20.71 17.40
C PRO A 377 0.72 21.33 18.10
N ASP A 378 0.06 22.32 17.50
CA ASP A 378 -1.12 22.98 18.04
C ASP A 378 -2.41 22.16 17.87
N LYS A 379 -2.61 21.22 18.80
CA LYS A 379 -3.92 20.75 19.31
C LYS A 379 -4.96 20.13 18.35
N GLU A 380 -4.77 20.10 17.04
CA GLU A 380 -5.68 19.37 16.15
C GLU A 380 -5.68 17.87 16.49
N ILE A 381 -6.87 17.33 16.74
CA ILE A 381 -7.08 15.89 16.92
C ILE A 381 -6.96 15.27 15.53
N SER A 382 -6.14 14.22 15.38
CA SER A 382 -6.05 13.52 14.11
C SER A 382 -7.44 13.01 13.68
N PRO A 383 -7.88 13.14 12.42
CA PRO A 383 -9.14 12.57 11.95
C PRO A 383 -9.26 11.05 12.17
N LEU A 384 -8.13 10.36 12.38
CA LEU A 384 -8.10 8.96 12.82
C LEU A 384 -8.46 8.80 14.30
N ASP A 385 -8.01 9.71 15.15
CA ASP A 385 -8.29 9.68 16.59
C ASP A 385 -9.70 10.23 16.89
N GLU A 386 -10.21 11.18 16.10
CA GLU A 386 -11.62 11.59 16.13
C GLU A 386 -12.56 10.39 15.89
N VAL A 387 -12.35 9.63 14.81
CA VAL A 387 -13.20 8.46 14.50
C VAL A 387 -13.04 7.35 15.53
N LYS A 388 -11.83 7.10 16.07
CA LYS A 388 -11.64 6.16 17.19
C LYS A 388 -12.39 6.61 18.45
N ASN A 389 -12.31 7.90 18.80
CA ASN A 389 -12.96 8.46 19.99
C ASN A 389 -14.48 8.39 19.85
N GLY A 390 -15.05 8.86 18.74
CA GLY A 390 -16.50 8.75 18.49
C GLY A 390 -17.00 7.29 18.48
N ARG A 391 -16.22 6.36 17.91
CA ARG A 391 -16.51 4.92 18.00
C ARG A 391 -16.45 4.39 19.44
N ALA A 392 -15.50 4.84 20.25
CA ALA A 392 -15.43 4.48 21.66
C ALA A 392 -16.61 5.04 22.47
N GLU A 393 -17.07 6.26 22.17
CA GLU A 393 -18.28 6.84 22.78
C GLU A 393 -19.56 6.11 22.36
N VAL A 394 -19.70 5.74 21.07
CA VAL A 394 -20.78 4.87 20.60
C VAL A 394 -20.73 3.50 21.30
N ALA A 395 -19.55 2.87 21.37
CA ALA A 395 -19.38 1.59 22.04
C ALA A 395 -19.65 1.66 23.55
N LYS A 396 -19.43 2.82 24.20
CA LYS A 396 -19.84 3.06 25.58
C LYS A 396 -21.37 3.14 25.68
N TRP A 397 -22.00 4.01 24.87
CA TRP A 397 -23.44 4.24 24.92
C TRP A 397 -24.27 3.00 24.55
N LEU A 398 -23.86 2.21 23.56
CA LEU A 398 -24.54 0.96 23.20
C LEU A 398 -24.52 -0.07 24.35
N ARG A 399 -23.44 -0.14 25.13
CA ARG A 399 -23.38 -0.96 26.35
C ARG A 399 -24.27 -0.41 27.46
N GLU A 400 -24.38 0.91 27.57
CA GLU A 400 -25.34 1.56 28.49
C GLU A 400 -26.80 1.26 28.10
N GLN A 401 -27.09 1.01 26.80
CA GLN A 401 -28.39 0.49 26.34
C GLN A 401 -28.54 -1.03 26.49
N GLY A 402 -27.58 -1.72 27.10
CA GLY A 402 -27.62 -3.17 27.37
C GLY A 402 -27.16 -4.08 26.22
N LEU A 403 -26.68 -3.52 25.10
CA LEU A 403 -26.10 -4.29 23.99
C LEU A 403 -24.74 -4.89 24.42
N LYS A 404 -24.41 -6.09 23.94
CA LYS A 404 -23.27 -6.91 24.38
C LYS A 404 -22.38 -7.33 23.22
#